data_AF-A0A4Q3C574-F1
#
_entry.id   AF-A0A4Q3C574-F1
#
_cell.length_a   1.000
_cell.length_b   1.000
_cell.length_c   1.000
_cell.angle_alpha   90.00
_cell.angle_beta   90.00
_cell.angle_gamma   90.00
#
_symmetry.space_group_name_H-M   'P 1'
#
loop_
_entity.id
_entity.type
_entity.pdbx_description
1 polymer ?
#
loop_
_entity_poly.entity_id
_entity_poly.type
_entity_poly.pdbx_seq_one_letter_code
_entity_poly.pdbx_strand_id
1 'polypeptide(L)' 'MKLYSTNNTAASVSFKEAVFNSMPQDKGLYMPVAIPRLSEEFISNLDKY' A
#
# COMPACT_ATOMS: atom_id res chain seq x y z
N MET A 1 -5.50 -2.48 -5.42
CA MET A 1 -4.13 -2.12 -5.00
C MET A 1 -3.25 -3.37 -5.03
N LYS A 2 -2.02 -3.25 -5.53
CA LYS A 2 -1.00 -4.30 -5.48
C LYS A 2 0.07 -3.92 -4.47
N LEU A 3 0.54 -4.90 -3.69
CA LEU A 3 1.62 -4.72 -2.72
C LEU A 3 2.76 -5.69 -3.02
N TYR A 4 3.96 -5.37 -2.58
CA TYR A 4 5.15 -6.21 -2.68
C TYR A 4 5.86 -6.29 -1.32
N SER A 5 6.74 -7.27 -1.13
CA SER A 5 7.57 -7.34 0.08
C SER A 5 8.79 -6.42 -0.04
N THR A 6 9.12 -5.68 1.01
CA THR A 6 10.36 -4.88 1.08
C THR A 6 11.63 -5.71 0.88
N ASN A 7 11.58 -7.02 1.17
CA ASN A 7 12.71 -7.93 0.98
C ASN A 7 12.70 -8.59 -0.41
N ASN A 8 11.58 -8.54 -1.13
CA ASN A 8 11.44 -9.07 -2.49
C ASN A 8 10.37 -8.29 -3.27
N THR A 9 10.82 -7.33 -4.08
CA THR A 9 9.96 -6.47 -4.88
C THR A 9 9.32 -7.17 -6.08
N ALA A 10 9.81 -8.36 -6.46
CA ALA A 10 9.24 -9.16 -7.55
C ALA A 10 7.98 -9.93 -7.10
N ALA A 11 7.85 -10.23 -5.81
CA ALA A 11 6.68 -10.91 -5.26
C ALA A 11 5.57 -9.88 -5.01
N SER A 12 4.53 -9.87 -5.87
CA SER A 12 3.37 -9.00 -5.70
C SER A 12 2.11 -9.75 -5.27
N VAL A 13 1.37 -9.20 -4.31
CA VAL A 13 0.08 -9.74 -3.83
C VAL A 13 -1.01 -8.68 -3.87
N SER A 14 -2.26 -9.11 -3.77
CA SER A 14 -3.41 -8.21 -3.59
C SER A 14 -3.48 -7.64 -2.17
N PHE A 15 -4.20 -6.53 -2.02
CA PHE A 15 -4.50 -5.95 -0.70
C PHE A 15 -5.20 -6.94 0.24
N LYS A 16 -6.16 -7.71 -0.29
CA LYS A 16 -6.88 -8.72 0.50
C LYS A 16 -5.91 -9.74 1.09
N GLU A 17 -5.01 -10.30 0.27
CA GLU A 17 -4.01 -11.26 0.72
C GLU A 17 -3.04 -10.67 1.74
N ALA A 18 -2.57 -9.44 1.52
CA ALA A 18 -1.68 -8.75 2.45
C ALA A 18 -2.33 -8.56 3.84
N VAL A 19 -3.63 -8.23 3.88
CA VAL A 19 -4.40 -8.10 5.13
C VAL A 19 -4.54 -9.44 5.84
N PHE A 20 -4.89 -10.52 5.13
CA PHE A 20 -5.07 -11.83 5.75
C PHE A 20 -3.75 -12.46 6.21
N ASN A 21 -2.68 -12.30 5.44
CA ASN A 21 -1.38 -12.88 5.79
C ASN A 21 -0.64 -12.07 6.85
N SER A 22 -1.03 -10.81 7.10
CA SER A 22 -0.41 -9.83 8.02
C SER A 22 1.07 -9.48 7.72
N MET A 23 1.89 -10.44 7.29
CA MET A 23 3.29 -10.29 6.92
C MET A 23 3.62 -11.16 5.69
N PRO A 24 4.56 -10.72 4.84
CA PRO A 24 5.11 -11.55 3.78
C PRO A 24 5.89 -12.76 4.33
N GLN A 25 6.02 -13.82 3.53
CA GLN A 25 6.73 -15.06 3.90
C GLN A 25 8.24 -14.87 4.13
N ASP A 26 8.83 -13.85 3.53
CA ASP A 26 10.25 -13.50 3.64
C ASP A 26 10.55 -12.59 4.85
N LYS A 27 9.58 -12.44 5.76
CA LYS A 27 9.67 -11.61 6.98
C LYS A 27 9.96 -10.12 6.70
N GLY A 28 9.66 -9.63 5.49
CA GLY A 28 9.66 -8.21 5.16
C GLY A 28 8.38 -7.50 5.61
N LEU A 29 8.12 -6.34 5.01
CA LEU A 29 6.88 -5.59 5.15
C LEU A 29 6.18 -5.47 3.79
N TYR A 30 4.85 -5.35 3.77
CA TYR A 30 4.12 -5.05 2.55
C TYR A 30 4.20 -3.55 2.22
N MET A 31 4.59 -3.21 1.00
CA MET A 31 4.55 -1.85 0.46
C MET A 31 3.70 -1.78 -0.81
N PRO A 32 2.91 -0.71 -1.03
CA PRO A 32 2.13 -0.57 -2.25
C PRO A 32 3.04 -0.26 -3.44
N VAL A 33 2.70 -0.79 -4.61
CA VAL A 33 3.42 -0.51 -5.87
C VAL A 33 3.38 0.97 -6.26
N ALA A 34 2.30 1.67 -5.88
CA ALA A 34 2.14 3.09 -6.08
C ALA A 34 1.46 3.71 -4.86
N ILE A 35 1.92 4.89 -4.46
CA ILE A 35 1.30 5.72 -3.43
C ILE A 35 0.44 6.76 -4.16
N PRO A 36 -0.90 6.66 -4.10
CA PRO A 36 -1.76 7.65 -4.74
C PRO A 36 -1.59 9.00 -4.04
N ARG A 37 -1.38 10.06 -4.82
CA ARG A 37 -1.33 11.44 -4.32
C ARG A 37 -2.73 12.02 -4.33
N LEU A 38 -3.13 12.62 -3.20
CA LEU A 38 -4.37 13.38 -3.12
C LEU A 38 -4.22 14.73 -3.84
N SER A 39 -5.29 15.24 -4.43
CA SER A 39 -5.25 16.55 -5.09
C SER A 39 -5.05 17.67 -4.08
N GLU A 40 -4.38 18.74 -4.50
CA GLU A 40 -4.15 19.91 -3.64
C GLU A 40 -5.48 20.56 -3.23
N GLU A 41 -6.47 20.57 -4.12
CA GLU A 41 -7.82 21.04 -3.83
C GLU A 41 -8.50 20.25 -2.70
N PHE A 42 -8.40 18.92 -2.73
CA PHE A 42 -8.96 18.07 -1.67
C PHE A 42 -8.30 18.38 -0.32
N ILE A 43 -6.96 18.45 -0.30
CA ILE A 43 -6.21 18.74 0.93
C ILE A 43 -6.52 20.15 1.47
N SER A 44 -6.65 21.14 0.59
CA SER A 44 -6.90 22.54 0.97
C SER A 44 -8.32 22.80 1.49
N ASN A 45 -9.25 21.85 1.31
CA ASN A 45 -10.63 21.97 1.77
C ASN A 45 -11.02 20.87 2.78
N LEU A 46 -10.05 20.17 3.36
CA LEU A 46 -10.28 19.11 4.36
C LEU A 46 -11.11 19.57 5.57
N ASP A 47 -11.01 20.85 5.93
CA ASP A 47 -11.74 21.48 7.04
C ASP A 47 -13.21 21.78 6.74
N LYS A 48 -13.62 21.70 5.47
CA LYS A 48 -14.97 22.08 5.00
C LYS A 48 -15.89 20.88 4.71
N TYR A 49 -15.42 19.66 4.95
CA TYR A 49 -16.18 18.41 4.82
C TYR A 49 -16.51 17.82 6.19
#